data_AF-A0A8I3MU62-F1
#
_entry.id   AF-A0A8I3MU62-F1
#
_cell.length_a   1.000
_cell.length_b   1.000
_cell.length_c   1.000
_cell.angle_alpha   90.00
_cell.angle_beta   90.00
_cell.angle_gamma   90.00
#
_symmetry.space_group_name_H-M   'P 1'
#
loop_
_entity.id
_entity.type
_entity.pdbx_description
1 polymer ?
#
loop_
_entity_poly.entity_id
_entity_poly.type
_entity_poly.pdbx_seq_one_letter_code
_entity_poly.pdbx_strand_id
1 'polypeptide(L)'
;MEDSSMDASATVSETVVEEVSLFSMTDMILFSLIVGLLTYWFLFRKKKDEIPEFTTIQPMTSSAKDSSFVEKMKKTGRNIIVFYGSQTGTAEEFANRLSKDAHRYGMRGMAADPEEYDLADLGSLPEIENSLAVFCMATYGEGDPTDNAQDFYDWLQETDVDLSGVKYAVFGLGNKTYEHFNAMGKYVDKRLEQLGAQRIFELGMGDDDGNLEEDFITWREQFWPAVCEHFGVEATGEESSIRQYELVVHTDIDMAKVYVGEMGRLKSYENQKPPFDAKNPFLAAVTTNRKLNQGTERHLMHLELDISDSKLRYESGDHVAVYPANDSALVNQLGEILGADLDVVMSLNNLDEESNKKHPFPCPTSYRTALTYYLDITNPPRTNVLYELAQYASEPTEQEHLRKMASSSGEGKELYLSWVVEARRHILAILQDYPSLRPPIDHLCELLPRLQARYYSIASSSKVHPNSVHICAVAVEYQTRSGRINKGVATSWLRAKEPAGENGRRALVPMFVRKSQFRLPFKAATPVIMVGPGTGVAPFIGFIQERAWLRQQGKCGPGRGSLGSREVPCSHVPAHSCPTAQARRWGRHCSTTAAAALTRTTCTARSWPSSTRTAPSPSSTWPSPGSSPTRSTCSTY
;
A
#
# COMPACT_ATOMS: atom_id res chain seq x y z
N MET A 1 24.77 91.65 -86.60
CA MET A 1 24.09 92.86 -87.11
C MET A 1 23.75 93.69 -85.89
N GLU A 2 24.54 94.75 -85.67
CA GLU A 2 24.15 96.12 -85.28
C GLU A 2 22.65 96.35 -85.02
N ASP A 3 22.16 97.16 -84.07
CA ASP A 3 22.77 98.07 -83.10
C ASP A 3 21.67 98.64 -82.17
N SER A 4 22.06 99.34 -81.08
CA SER A 4 21.34 100.42 -80.36
C SER A 4 20.10 100.08 -79.48
N SER A 5 19.75 100.71 -78.34
CA SER A 5 20.24 101.87 -77.55
C SER A 5 19.52 101.88 -76.16
N MET A 6 20.26 102.18 -75.06
CA MET A 6 20.12 103.31 -74.09
C MET A 6 19.20 103.20 -72.85
N ASP A 7 19.84 103.50 -71.70
CA ASP A 7 19.41 104.16 -70.44
C ASP A 7 18.40 103.50 -69.47
N ALA A 8 18.41 103.74 -68.14
CA ALA A 8 19.36 104.22 -67.13
C ALA A 8 18.66 104.16 -65.72
N SER A 9 19.46 103.98 -64.65
CA SER A 9 19.33 104.61 -63.31
C SER A 9 18.34 104.13 -62.21
N ALA A 10 18.97 103.71 -61.08
CA ALA A 10 18.75 104.10 -59.66
C ALA A 10 17.75 103.35 -58.71
N THR A 11 18.35 102.51 -57.83
CA THR A 11 18.28 102.43 -56.33
C THR A 11 16.95 102.56 -55.55
N VAL A 12 16.66 101.61 -54.63
CA VAL A 12 16.92 101.60 -53.16
C VAL A 12 16.23 100.37 -52.51
N SER A 13 16.84 99.88 -51.43
CA SER A 13 16.53 98.78 -50.49
C SER A 13 15.13 98.69 -49.85
N GLU A 14 14.71 97.48 -49.47
CA GLU A 14 14.16 97.17 -48.13
C GLU A 14 14.18 95.66 -47.82
N THR A 15 14.63 95.31 -46.61
CA THR A 15 14.63 93.97 -46.03
C THR A 15 13.31 93.70 -45.31
N VAL A 16 12.65 92.58 -45.60
CA VAL A 16 11.58 92.00 -44.76
C VAL A 16 11.96 90.54 -44.49
N VAL A 17 11.96 90.17 -43.21
CA VAL A 17 12.16 88.80 -42.72
C VAL A 17 10.80 88.12 -42.70
N GLU A 18 10.68 86.95 -43.34
CA GLU A 18 9.52 86.06 -43.20
C GLU A 18 10.00 84.66 -42.83
N GLU A 19 9.40 84.11 -41.77
CA GLU A 19 9.76 82.87 -41.08
C GLU A 19 9.53 81.63 -41.95
N VAL A 20 10.52 80.73 -42.01
CA VAL A 20 10.39 79.42 -42.66
C VAL A 20 9.80 78.42 -41.66
N SER A 21 8.59 77.93 -41.93
CA SER A 21 7.94 76.91 -41.09
C SER A 21 8.76 75.61 -41.10
N LEU A 22 9.22 75.18 -39.94
CA LEU A 22 10.17 74.06 -39.74
C LEU A 22 9.59 72.64 -39.97
N PHE A 23 8.31 72.50 -40.32
CA PHE A 23 7.69 71.17 -40.50
C PHE A 23 6.76 71.16 -41.71
N SER A 24 6.97 70.20 -42.63
CA SER A 24 6.11 69.98 -43.79
C SER A 24 4.75 69.43 -43.34
N MET A 25 3.68 69.69 -44.11
CA MET A 25 2.34 69.12 -43.87
C MET A 25 2.35 67.59 -43.76
N THR A 26 3.25 66.93 -44.49
CA THR A 26 3.45 65.47 -44.38
C THR A 26 4.01 65.05 -43.02
N ASP A 27 4.88 65.87 -42.42
CA ASP A 27 5.48 65.57 -41.11
C ASP A 27 4.45 65.72 -39.99
N MET A 28 3.56 66.71 -40.09
CA MET A 28 2.45 66.85 -39.14
C MET A 28 1.45 65.69 -39.23
N ILE A 29 1.16 65.21 -40.45
CA ILE A 29 0.28 64.03 -40.63
C ILE A 29 0.94 62.79 -40.02
N LEU A 30 2.23 62.56 -40.27
CA LEU A 30 2.95 61.42 -39.71
C LEU A 30 3.01 61.49 -38.18
N PHE A 31 3.28 62.68 -37.62
CA PHE A 31 3.32 62.87 -36.18
C PHE A 31 1.95 62.63 -35.54
N SER A 32 0.87 63.14 -36.15
CA SER A 32 -0.49 62.91 -35.67
C SER A 32 -0.92 61.43 -35.75
N LEU A 33 -0.47 60.68 -36.76
CA LEU A 33 -0.67 59.24 -36.88
C LEU A 33 0.08 58.45 -35.80
N ILE A 34 1.34 58.82 -35.51
CA ILE A 34 2.15 58.20 -34.46
C ILE A 34 1.55 58.47 -33.09
N VAL A 35 1.14 59.71 -32.82
CA VAL A 35 0.46 60.09 -31.57
C VAL A 35 -0.90 59.38 -31.46
N GLY A 36 -1.64 59.24 -32.56
CA GLY A 36 -2.90 58.49 -32.61
C GLY A 36 -2.71 57.00 -32.31
N LEU A 37 -1.67 56.37 -32.84
CA LEU A 37 -1.33 54.97 -32.56
C LEU A 37 -0.83 54.77 -31.13
N LEU A 38 -0.03 55.70 -30.60
CA LEU A 38 0.45 55.65 -29.21
C LEU A 38 -0.70 55.86 -28.21
N THR A 39 -1.60 56.81 -28.48
CA THR A 39 -2.79 57.04 -27.65
C THR A 39 -3.77 55.89 -27.73
N TYR A 40 -3.98 55.30 -28.92
CA TYR A 40 -4.77 54.07 -29.06
C TYR A 40 -4.14 52.90 -28.31
N TRP A 41 -2.82 52.69 -28.43
CA TRP A 41 -2.11 51.65 -27.70
C TRP A 41 -2.14 51.86 -26.19
N PHE A 42 -2.07 53.11 -25.72
CA PHE A 42 -2.13 53.44 -24.29
C PHE A 42 -3.56 53.31 -23.70
N LEU A 43 -4.58 53.71 -24.46
CA LEU A 43 -5.99 53.65 -24.03
C LEU A 43 -6.60 52.26 -24.16
N PHE A 44 -6.21 51.49 -25.18
CA PHE A 44 -6.67 50.11 -25.42
C PHE A 44 -5.67 49.05 -24.98
N ARG A 45 -4.63 49.44 -24.20
CA ARG A 45 -3.85 48.48 -23.44
C ARG A 45 -4.82 47.82 -22.45
N LYS A 46 -5.32 46.63 -22.81
CA LYS A 46 -6.03 45.77 -21.88
C LYS A 46 -5.20 45.75 -20.60
N LYS A 47 -5.76 46.29 -19.51
CA LYS A 47 -5.24 46.03 -18.18
C LYS A 47 -5.01 44.52 -18.14
N LYS A 48 -3.78 44.10 -17.85
CA LYS A 48 -3.57 42.74 -17.39
C LYS A 48 -4.58 42.60 -16.26
N ASP A 49 -5.54 41.69 -16.41
CA ASP A 49 -6.34 41.28 -15.28
C ASP A 49 -5.31 40.94 -14.20
N GLU A 50 -5.26 41.73 -13.13
CA GLU A 50 -4.58 41.33 -11.93
C GLU A 50 -5.25 40.01 -11.59
N ILE A 51 -4.50 38.91 -11.79
CA ILE A 51 -4.88 37.62 -11.24
C ILE A 51 -5.13 37.96 -9.78
N PRO A 52 -6.37 37.84 -9.27
CA PRO A 52 -6.58 38.05 -7.86
C PRO A 52 -5.55 37.14 -7.20
N GLU A 53 -4.69 37.70 -6.33
CA GLU A 53 -3.99 36.89 -5.37
C GLU A 53 -5.10 36.16 -4.62
N PHE A 54 -5.41 34.96 -5.10
CA PHE A 54 -5.97 33.95 -4.24
C PHE A 54 -4.94 33.90 -3.14
N THR A 55 -5.31 34.38 -1.95
CA THR A 55 -4.70 33.88 -0.73
C THR A 55 -4.65 32.39 -0.98
N THR A 56 -3.45 31.85 -1.21
CA THR A 56 -3.26 30.42 -1.18
C THR A 56 -3.89 30.07 0.14
N ILE A 57 -5.06 29.43 0.09
CA ILE A 57 -5.57 28.75 1.25
C ILE A 57 -4.42 27.83 1.52
N GLN A 58 -3.57 28.20 2.48
CA GLN A 58 -2.57 27.31 3.02
C GLN A 58 -3.38 26.04 3.20
N PRO A 59 -3.05 24.94 2.49
CA PRO A 59 -3.65 23.67 2.87
C PRO A 59 -3.44 23.66 4.37
N MET A 60 -4.51 23.58 5.16
CA MET A 60 -4.41 23.64 6.61
C MET A 60 -3.35 22.62 6.97
N THR A 61 -2.12 23.11 7.18
CA THR A 61 -0.99 22.29 7.49
C THR A 61 -1.38 21.84 8.86
N SER A 62 -1.72 20.56 8.96
CA SER A 62 -1.72 19.84 10.22
C SER A 62 -0.56 20.39 11.02
N SER A 63 -0.88 20.97 12.19
CA SER A 63 0.00 21.71 13.08
C SER A 63 1.09 20.84 13.73
N ALA A 64 1.73 19.98 12.95
CA ALA A 64 2.66 18.95 13.36
C ALA A 64 3.98 18.95 12.56
N LYS A 65 4.08 19.69 11.44
CA LYS A 65 5.30 19.77 10.62
C LYS A 65 6.41 20.70 11.17
N ASP A 66 6.27 21.21 12.40
CA ASP A 66 7.15 22.27 12.93
C ASP A 66 8.31 21.77 13.82
N SER A 67 8.52 20.46 14.02
CA SER A 67 9.64 19.96 14.83
C SER A 67 10.63 19.14 14.00
N SER A 68 11.85 19.66 13.87
CA SER A 68 12.97 18.92 13.28
C SER A 68 13.22 17.61 14.05
N PHE A 69 13.36 16.49 13.33
CA PHE A 69 13.69 15.22 13.98
C PHE A 69 15.08 15.26 14.62
N VAL A 70 16.01 16.05 14.08
CA VAL A 70 17.38 16.21 14.61
C VAL A 70 17.34 16.88 15.98
N GLU A 71 16.55 17.95 16.13
CA GLU A 71 16.36 18.59 17.44
C GLU A 71 15.71 17.64 18.45
N LYS A 72 14.72 16.85 18.00
CA LYS A 72 14.09 15.83 18.82
C LYS A 72 15.10 14.76 19.26
N MET A 73 15.98 14.30 18.37
CA MET A 73 17.04 13.36 18.69
C MET A 73 18.02 13.94 19.73
N LYS A 74 18.44 15.20 19.56
CA LYS A 74 19.29 15.91 20.54
C LYS A 74 18.65 16.01 21.92
N LYS A 75 17.40 16.45 21.99
CA LYS A 75 16.64 16.60 23.25
C LYS A 75 16.53 15.28 24.02
N THR A 76 16.42 14.17 23.29
CA THR A 76 16.17 12.84 23.86
C THR A 76 17.42 11.96 23.97
N GLY A 77 18.58 12.49 23.54
CA GLY A 77 19.85 11.77 23.56
C GLY A 77 19.84 10.54 22.65
N ARG A 78 19.19 10.64 21.48
CA ARG A 78 19.14 9.58 20.46
C ARG A 78 20.21 9.81 19.39
N ASN A 79 20.82 8.73 18.96
CA ASN A 79 21.85 8.75 17.91
C ASN A 79 21.46 7.87 16.70
N ILE A 80 20.45 7.02 16.81
CA ILE A 80 19.92 6.27 15.66
C ILE A 80 18.49 6.72 15.37
N ILE A 81 18.18 6.96 14.09
CA ILE A 81 16.81 7.11 13.59
C ILE A 81 16.56 6.08 12.49
N VAL A 82 15.40 5.42 12.54
CA VAL A 82 14.99 4.41 11.57
C VAL A 82 13.68 4.84 10.90
N PHE A 83 13.77 5.29 9.66
CA PHE A 83 12.60 5.65 8.86
C PHE A 83 11.97 4.42 8.22
N TYR A 84 10.63 4.40 8.13
CA TYR A 84 9.91 3.32 7.45
C TYR A 84 9.02 3.85 6.31
N GLY A 85 9.22 3.34 5.10
CA GLY A 85 8.23 3.45 4.02
C GLY A 85 7.36 2.19 4.01
N SER A 86 6.13 2.27 4.51
CA SER A 86 5.31 1.09 4.84
C SER A 86 3.86 1.25 4.42
N GLN A 87 3.35 0.32 3.61
CA GLN A 87 1.94 0.32 3.20
C GLN A 87 1.05 -0.54 4.11
N THR A 88 1.59 -1.66 4.59
CA THR A 88 0.87 -2.70 5.33
C THR A 88 1.51 -3.03 6.68
N GLY A 89 2.39 -2.15 7.18
CA GLY A 89 3.00 -2.27 8.51
C GLY A 89 4.30 -3.09 8.59
N THR A 90 4.69 -3.83 7.55
CA THR A 90 5.89 -4.70 7.61
C THR A 90 7.19 -3.90 7.82
N ALA A 91 7.40 -2.82 7.07
CA ALA A 91 8.60 -2.00 7.21
C ALA A 91 8.60 -1.20 8.52
N GLU A 92 7.42 -0.80 9.00
CA GLU A 92 7.25 -0.16 10.31
C GLU A 92 7.69 -1.11 11.44
N GLU A 93 7.29 -2.39 11.38
CA GLU A 93 7.69 -3.40 12.36
C GLU A 93 9.21 -3.62 12.36
N PHE A 94 9.82 -3.73 11.18
CA PHE A 94 11.28 -3.84 11.05
C PHE A 94 12.02 -2.62 11.59
N ALA A 95 11.52 -1.42 11.32
CA ALA A 95 12.09 -0.19 11.86
C ALA A 95 12.00 -0.12 13.40
N ASN A 96 10.86 -0.51 13.96
CA ASN A 96 10.68 -0.59 15.42
C ASN A 96 11.65 -1.60 16.05
N ARG A 97 11.86 -2.76 15.41
CA ARG A 97 12.83 -3.78 15.88
C ARG A 97 14.26 -3.25 15.89
N LEU A 98 14.70 -2.60 14.81
CA LEU A 98 16.03 -1.99 14.76
C LEU A 98 16.17 -0.86 15.80
N SER A 99 15.13 -0.04 15.96
CA SER A 99 15.14 1.01 17.00
C SER A 99 15.27 0.44 18.42
N LYS A 100 14.67 -0.71 18.71
CA LYS A 100 14.78 -1.40 20.01
C LYS A 100 16.15 -2.03 20.19
N ASP A 101 16.67 -2.68 19.15
CA ASP A 101 17.98 -3.34 19.19
C ASP A 101 19.11 -2.34 19.49
N ALA A 102 18.98 -1.06 19.11
CA ALA A 102 19.95 -0.01 19.43
C ALA A 102 20.35 0.03 20.91
N HIS A 103 19.39 -0.19 21.83
CA HIS A 103 19.64 -0.18 23.27
C HIS A 103 20.63 -1.26 23.71
N ARG A 104 20.61 -2.42 23.05
CA ARG A 104 21.48 -3.57 23.33
C ARG A 104 22.94 -3.34 22.94
N TYR A 105 23.19 -2.33 22.11
CA TYR A 105 24.51 -1.95 21.63
C TYR A 105 24.98 -0.61 22.23
N GLY A 106 24.40 -0.20 23.37
CA GLY A 106 24.76 1.06 24.04
C GLY A 106 24.33 2.32 23.27
N MET A 107 23.46 2.17 22.26
CA MET A 107 22.94 3.26 21.44
C MET A 107 21.46 3.53 21.80
N ARG A 108 20.90 4.64 21.30
CA ARG A 108 19.49 4.99 21.50
C ARG A 108 18.83 5.30 20.16
N GLY A 109 17.88 4.44 19.80
CA GLY A 109 17.12 4.53 18.55
C GLY A 109 15.75 5.20 18.70
N MET A 110 15.21 5.70 17.60
CA MET A 110 13.76 5.88 17.39
C MET A 110 13.35 5.43 15.99
N ALA A 111 12.13 4.91 15.87
CA ALA A 111 11.46 4.71 14.59
C ALA A 111 10.60 5.93 14.23
N ALA A 112 10.57 6.31 12.96
CA ALA A 112 9.89 7.51 12.48
C ALA A 112 9.18 7.29 11.13
N ASP A 113 7.99 7.87 10.99
CA ASP A 113 7.31 7.98 9.70
C ASP A 113 7.91 9.15 8.91
N PRO A 114 8.50 8.94 7.72
CA PRO A 114 9.04 10.02 6.92
C PRO A 114 7.98 11.07 6.49
N GLU A 115 6.68 10.74 6.45
CA GLU A 115 5.61 11.72 6.13
C GLU A 115 5.45 12.81 7.22
N GLU A 116 5.85 12.50 8.46
CA GLU A 116 5.70 13.41 9.61
C GLU A 116 6.84 14.43 9.72
N TYR A 117 7.94 14.26 8.98
CA TYR A 117 9.15 15.08 9.10
C TYR A 117 9.59 15.64 7.75
N ASP A 118 10.39 16.71 7.79
CA ASP A 118 11.12 17.19 6.61
C ASP A 118 12.49 16.49 6.55
N LEU A 119 12.72 15.73 5.48
CA LEU A 119 13.96 14.97 5.28
C LEU A 119 15.13 15.85 4.80
N ALA A 120 14.89 17.13 4.49
CA ALA A 120 15.95 18.12 4.32
C ALA A 120 16.85 18.25 5.57
N ASP A 121 16.31 17.98 6.76
CA ASP A 121 17.04 18.00 8.02
C ASP A 121 18.14 16.92 8.13
N LEU A 122 18.19 15.95 7.21
CA LEU A 122 19.28 14.97 7.14
C LEU A 122 20.66 15.64 7.07
N GLY A 123 20.77 16.81 6.44
CA GLY A 123 22.03 17.57 6.40
C GLY A 123 22.54 18.01 7.78
N SER A 124 21.65 18.11 8.78
CA SER A 124 21.98 18.47 10.16
C SER A 124 22.21 17.26 11.06
N LEU A 125 21.99 16.03 10.55
CA LEU A 125 22.21 14.80 11.31
C LEU A 125 23.66 14.66 11.84
N PRO A 126 24.73 15.07 11.11
CA PRO A 126 26.11 14.99 11.60
C PRO A 126 26.41 15.85 12.84
N GLU A 127 25.49 16.74 13.24
CA GLU A 127 25.61 17.51 14.48
C GLU A 127 25.44 16.64 15.74
N ILE A 128 24.96 15.41 15.58
CA ILE A 128 24.81 14.42 16.66
C ILE A 128 26.00 13.45 16.59
N GLU A 129 26.67 13.26 17.72
CA GLU A 129 27.78 12.31 17.80
C GLU A 129 27.30 10.88 17.57
N ASN A 130 28.05 10.11 16.79
CA ASN A 130 27.72 8.73 16.43
C ASN A 130 26.32 8.55 15.81
N SER A 131 25.89 9.54 15.01
CA SER A 131 24.59 9.52 14.35
C SER A 131 24.51 8.51 13.20
N LEU A 132 23.38 7.80 13.08
CA LEU A 132 23.08 6.87 11.99
C LEU A 132 21.60 6.98 11.57
N ALA A 133 21.34 7.11 10.26
CA ALA A 133 20.00 7.01 9.68
C ALA A 133 19.80 5.66 8.97
N VAL A 134 18.77 4.92 9.34
CA VAL A 134 18.42 3.64 8.68
C VAL A 134 17.08 3.77 7.97
N PHE A 135 16.96 3.20 6.78
CA PHE A 135 15.74 3.26 5.97
C PHE A 135 15.19 1.86 5.68
N CYS A 136 14.03 1.53 6.25
CA CYS A 136 13.28 0.33 5.92
C CYS A 136 12.22 0.68 4.86
N MET A 137 12.50 0.40 3.58
CA MET A 137 11.71 0.92 2.46
C MET A 137 11.00 -0.19 1.69
N ALA A 138 9.68 -0.27 1.83
CA ALA A 138 8.88 -1.14 0.98
C ALA A 138 8.63 -0.49 -0.40
N THR A 139 8.56 -1.33 -1.43
CA THR A 139 8.18 -0.92 -2.80
C THR A 139 6.72 -1.30 -3.05
N TYR A 140 5.96 -0.42 -3.70
CA TYR A 140 4.55 -0.64 -4.02
C TYR A 140 4.24 -0.31 -5.48
N GLY A 141 3.03 -0.64 -5.94
CA GLY A 141 2.60 -0.34 -7.32
C GLY A 141 3.53 -0.94 -8.38
N GLU A 142 3.94 -0.10 -9.34
CA GLU A 142 4.85 -0.46 -10.44
C GLU A 142 6.29 0.01 -10.15
N GLY A 143 6.78 -0.26 -8.93
CA GLY A 143 8.09 0.22 -8.48
C GLY A 143 8.08 1.58 -7.79
N ASP A 144 6.89 2.06 -7.42
CA ASP A 144 6.64 3.32 -6.73
C ASP A 144 7.00 3.22 -5.23
N PRO A 145 7.26 4.36 -4.56
CA PRO A 145 7.31 4.41 -3.10
C PRO A 145 5.96 4.02 -2.47
N THR A 146 5.99 3.76 -1.16
CA THR A 146 4.78 3.68 -0.35
C THR A 146 4.18 5.07 -0.14
N ASP A 147 2.88 5.15 0.15
CA ASP A 147 2.17 6.45 0.27
C ASP A 147 2.86 7.40 1.27
N ASN A 148 3.26 6.88 2.42
CA ASN A 148 3.91 7.67 3.48
C ASN A 148 5.37 8.06 3.15
N ALA A 149 5.95 7.49 2.09
CA ALA A 149 7.29 7.82 1.61
C ALA A 149 7.28 8.64 0.31
N GLN A 150 6.12 9.06 -0.18
CA GLN A 150 6.00 9.81 -1.44
C GLN A 150 6.71 11.17 -1.36
N ASP A 151 6.44 11.97 -0.33
CA ASP A 151 7.08 13.28 -0.14
C ASP A 151 8.62 13.15 -0.08
N PHE A 152 9.13 12.11 0.59
CA PHE A 152 10.57 11.82 0.66
C PHE A 152 11.15 11.40 -0.70
N TYR A 153 10.42 10.60 -1.48
CA TYR A 153 10.83 10.19 -2.81
C TYR A 153 10.92 11.39 -3.76
N ASP A 154 9.93 12.27 -3.73
CA ASP A 154 9.89 13.49 -4.55
C ASP A 154 11.05 14.42 -4.15
N TRP A 155 11.29 14.61 -2.85
CA TRP A 155 12.44 15.37 -2.35
C TRP A 155 13.78 14.81 -2.87
N LEU A 156 13.97 13.49 -2.81
CA LEU A 156 15.20 12.85 -3.31
C LEU A 156 15.42 13.07 -4.82
N GLN A 157 14.35 13.24 -5.62
CA GLN A 157 14.45 13.52 -7.05
C GLN A 157 14.88 14.96 -7.33
N GLU A 158 14.41 15.91 -6.53
CA GLU A 158 14.58 17.35 -6.77
C GLU A 158 15.78 17.95 -6.04
N THR A 159 16.18 17.37 -4.91
CA THR A 159 17.20 17.93 -4.03
C THR A 159 18.62 17.77 -4.58
N ASP A 160 19.44 18.79 -4.33
CA ASP A 160 20.89 18.79 -4.54
C ASP A 160 21.64 19.14 -3.23
N VAL A 161 21.00 18.89 -2.08
CA VAL A 161 21.61 19.11 -0.75
C VAL A 161 22.79 18.16 -0.56
N ASP A 162 23.90 18.70 -0.05
CA ASP A 162 25.08 17.91 0.33
C ASP A 162 24.82 17.21 1.67
N LEU A 163 24.85 15.88 1.66
CA LEU A 163 24.71 15.00 2.82
C LEU A 163 26.08 14.46 3.28
N SER A 164 27.17 15.14 2.95
CA SER A 164 28.51 14.82 3.44
C SER A 164 28.53 14.67 4.97
N GLY A 165 29.03 13.53 5.44
CA GLY A 165 29.10 13.19 6.86
C GLY A 165 27.86 12.46 7.41
N VAL A 166 26.76 12.40 6.65
CA VAL A 166 25.60 11.56 7.00
C VAL A 166 25.98 10.10 6.82
N LYS A 167 25.73 9.29 7.85
CA LYS A 167 25.94 7.85 7.84
C LYS A 167 24.59 7.16 7.68
N TYR A 168 24.48 6.21 6.75
CA TYR A 168 23.21 5.53 6.51
C TYR A 168 23.32 4.03 6.22
N ALA A 169 22.19 3.34 6.35
CA ALA A 169 21.96 1.98 5.87
C ALA A 169 20.53 1.82 5.34
N VAL A 170 20.31 0.90 4.40
CA VAL A 170 18.98 0.68 3.79
C VAL A 170 18.64 -0.81 3.78
N PHE A 171 17.42 -1.13 4.19
CA PHE A 171 16.82 -2.43 4.00
C PHE A 171 15.58 -2.28 3.11
N GLY A 172 15.64 -2.82 1.89
CA GLY A 172 14.52 -2.84 0.95
C GLY A 172 13.59 -4.02 1.22
N LEU A 173 12.28 -3.77 1.19
CA LEU A 173 11.24 -4.80 1.19
C LEU A 173 10.59 -4.84 -0.20
N GLY A 174 10.76 -5.96 -0.90
CA GLY A 174 10.25 -6.15 -2.25
C GLY A 174 9.75 -7.57 -2.46
N ASN A 175 9.37 -7.88 -3.71
CA ASN A 175 8.95 -9.21 -4.12
C ASN A 175 9.41 -9.47 -5.55
N LYS A 176 10.14 -10.57 -5.79
CA LYS A 176 10.73 -10.89 -7.12
C LYS A 176 9.72 -11.22 -8.21
N THR A 177 8.46 -11.48 -7.86
CA THR A 177 7.39 -11.70 -8.84
C THR A 177 6.95 -10.42 -9.55
N TYR A 178 7.30 -9.25 -9.00
CA TYR A 178 7.06 -7.94 -9.60
C TYR A 178 8.22 -7.54 -10.52
N GLU A 179 7.92 -6.78 -11.56
CA GLU A 179 8.91 -6.31 -12.54
C GLU A 179 10.02 -5.46 -11.90
N HIS A 180 9.64 -4.60 -10.96
CA HIS A 180 10.52 -3.65 -10.30
C HIS A 180 10.89 -4.08 -8.87
N PHE A 181 11.59 -5.22 -8.76
CA PHE A 181 12.02 -5.76 -7.46
C PHE A 181 12.87 -4.77 -6.65
N ASN A 182 12.41 -4.40 -5.45
CA ASN A 182 13.09 -3.51 -4.49
C ASN A 182 13.46 -2.13 -5.07
N ALA A 183 12.66 -1.60 -6.01
CA ALA A 183 12.97 -0.33 -6.68
C ALA A 183 13.18 0.83 -5.69
N MET A 184 12.32 0.97 -4.68
CA MET A 184 12.43 2.06 -3.71
C MET A 184 13.68 1.94 -2.84
N GLY A 185 13.97 0.75 -2.30
CA GLY A 185 15.18 0.50 -1.50
C GLY A 185 16.46 0.77 -2.29
N LYS A 186 16.52 0.28 -3.54
CA LYS A 186 17.64 0.55 -4.46
C LYS A 186 17.78 2.04 -4.78
N TYR A 187 16.68 2.74 -4.98
CA TYR A 187 16.68 4.15 -5.31
C TYR A 187 17.20 5.00 -4.15
N VAL A 188 16.68 4.79 -2.94
CA VAL A 188 17.12 5.50 -1.73
C VAL A 188 18.60 5.25 -1.46
N ASP A 189 19.04 3.99 -1.50
CA ASP A 189 20.44 3.64 -1.27
C ASP A 189 21.38 4.31 -2.28
N LYS A 190 21.02 4.27 -3.56
CA LYS A 190 21.82 4.92 -4.61
C LYS A 190 21.81 6.45 -4.50
N ARG A 191 20.66 7.06 -4.19
CA ARG A 191 20.51 8.52 -4.18
C ARG A 191 21.20 9.14 -2.97
N LEU A 192 21.15 8.50 -1.80
CA LEU A 192 21.88 8.97 -0.62
C LEU A 192 23.40 8.99 -0.84
N GLU A 193 23.96 7.95 -1.47
CA GLU A 193 25.38 7.91 -1.85
C GLU A 193 25.74 9.03 -2.85
N GLN A 194 24.86 9.30 -3.83
CA GLN A 194 25.05 10.38 -4.80
C GLN A 194 25.04 11.78 -4.16
N LEU A 195 24.30 11.96 -3.07
CA LEU A 195 24.23 13.20 -2.31
C LEU A 195 25.39 13.34 -1.31
N GLY A 196 26.35 12.40 -1.26
CA GLY A 196 27.54 12.48 -0.42
C GLY A 196 27.46 11.73 0.91
N ALA A 197 26.34 11.05 1.20
CA ALA A 197 26.21 10.25 2.42
C ALA A 197 27.07 8.98 2.36
N GLN A 198 27.56 8.52 3.51
CA GLN A 198 28.38 7.33 3.64
C GLN A 198 27.53 6.10 4.00
N ARG A 199 27.54 5.08 3.13
CA ARG A 199 26.93 3.78 3.40
C ARG A 199 27.73 3.02 4.47
N ILE A 200 27.07 2.63 5.57
CA ILE A 200 27.68 1.88 6.68
C ILE A 200 27.56 0.38 6.50
N PHE A 201 26.44 -0.08 5.94
CA PHE A 201 26.19 -1.50 5.70
C PHE A 201 25.51 -1.69 4.34
N GLU A 202 25.68 -2.87 3.76
CA GLU A 202 25.15 -3.16 2.42
C GLU A 202 23.62 -3.06 2.35
N LEU A 203 23.12 -2.74 1.15
CA LEU A 203 21.70 -2.68 0.86
C LEU A 203 21.06 -4.06 1.07
N GLY A 204 20.15 -4.16 2.03
CA GLY A 204 19.33 -5.34 2.22
C GLY A 204 18.26 -5.48 1.13
N MET A 205 18.10 -6.69 0.62
CA MET A 205 17.23 -6.98 -0.52
C MET A 205 16.18 -8.05 -0.15
N GLY A 206 15.26 -7.68 0.73
CA GLY A 206 14.22 -8.60 1.21
C GLY A 206 13.21 -8.99 0.13
N ASP A 207 12.84 -10.28 0.11
CA ASP A 207 11.94 -10.87 -0.88
C ASP A 207 10.74 -11.58 -0.25
N ASP A 208 9.55 -11.00 -0.43
CA ASP A 208 8.28 -11.53 0.07
C ASP A 208 7.74 -12.73 -0.74
N ASP A 209 8.35 -13.08 -1.89
CA ASP A 209 8.06 -14.34 -2.60
C ASP A 209 8.66 -15.55 -1.87
N GLY A 210 9.81 -15.35 -1.23
CA GLY A 210 10.50 -16.34 -0.42
C GLY A 210 10.10 -16.24 1.04
N ASN A 211 10.98 -15.67 1.87
CA ASN A 211 10.66 -15.34 3.25
C ASN A 211 11.37 -14.06 3.69
N LEU A 212 10.62 -12.96 3.60
CA LEU A 212 11.06 -11.63 3.98
C LEU A 212 11.53 -11.52 5.45
N GLU A 213 10.99 -12.35 6.35
CA GLU A 213 11.43 -12.39 7.75
C GLU A 213 12.87 -12.89 7.88
N GLU A 214 13.21 -13.94 7.13
CA GLU A 214 14.55 -14.54 7.15
C GLU A 214 15.60 -13.63 6.53
N ASP A 215 15.24 -12.96 5.43
CA ASP A 215 16.11 -11.98 4.79
C ASP A 215 16.40 -10.82 5.76
N PHE A 216 15.39 -10.36 6.48
CA PHE A 216 15.55 -9.31 7.49
C PHE A 216 16.41 -9.76 8.67
N ILE A 217 16.20 -10.97 9.22
CA ILE A 217 17.00 -11.50 10.31
C ILE A 217 18.47 -11.62 9.89
N THR A 218 18.72 -12.19 8.70
CA THR A 218 20.07 -12.38 8.16
C THR A 218 20.79 -11.04 7.98
N TRP A 219 20.10 -10.05 7.41
CA TRP A 219 20.64 -8.70 7.24
C TRP A 219 20.91 -8.04 8.59
N ARG A 220 19.96 -8.13 9.54
CA ARG A 220 20.05 -7.52 10.87
C ARG A 220 21.22 -8.07 11.69
N GLU A 221 21.45 -9.38 11.63
CA GLU A 221 22.56 -10.03 12.36
C GLU A 221 23.94 -9.61 11.88
N GLN A 222 24.07 -9.21 10.61
CA GLN A 222 25.32 -8.69 10.05
C GLN A 222 25.42 -7.17 10.18
N PHE A 223 24.29 -6.47 10.13
CA PHE A 223 24.17 -5.03 10.30
C PHE A 223 24.72 -4.56 11.65
N TRP A 224 24.28 -5.16 12.76
CA TRP A 224 24.70 -4.70 14.08
C TRP A 224 26.21 -4.84 14.35
N PRO A 225 26.88 -5.97 14.02
CA PRO A 225 28.33 -6.07 14.09
C PRO A 225 29.06 -4.99 13.27
N ALA A 226 28.57 -4.68 12.06
CA ALA A 226 29.17 -3.62 11.23
C ALA A 226 29.00 -2.22 11.87
N VAL A 227 27.86 -1.95 12.50
CA VAL A 227 27.63 -0.72 13.27
C VAL A 227 28.58 -0.66 14.47
N CYS A 228 28.73 -1.74 15.21
CA CYS A 228 29.66 -1.84 16.35
C CYS A 228 31.11 -1.57 15.95
N GLU A 229 31.57 -2.19 14.86
CA GLU A 229 32.93 -1.97 14.32
C GLU A 229 33.15 -0.53 13.88
N HIS A 230 32.17 0.07 13.20
CA HIS A 230 32.30 1.43 12.67
C HIS A 230 32.27 2.50 13.75
N PHE A 231 31.42 2.37 14.77
CA PHE A 231 31.26 3.35 15.84
C PHE A 231 32.08 3.03 17.10
N GLY A 232 32.76 1.88 17.15
CA GLY A 232 33.55 1.45 18.30
C GLY A 232 32.69 1.17 19.54
N VAL A 233 31.46 0.70 19.35
CA VAL A 233 30.55 0.33 20.44
C VAL A 233 30.51 -1.19 20.62
N GLU A 234 30.35 -1.65 21.86
CA GLU A 234 30.23 -3.07 22.18
C GLU A 234 28.80 -3.39 22.64
N ALA A 235 28.37 -4.64 22.42
CA ALA A 235 27.09 -5.12 22.93
C ALA A 235 27.14 -5.10 24.47
N THR A 236 26.15 -4.46 25.11
CA THR A 236 26.09 -4.34 26.58
C THR A 236 25.77 -5.67 27.27
N GLY A 237 25.45 -6.72 26.50
CA GLY A 237 25.23 -8.10 27.01
C GLY A 237 23.91 -8.29 27.77
N GLU A 238 23.12 -7.24 27.96
CA GLU A 238 21.83 -7.30 28.64
C GLU A 238 20.73 -7.77 27.66
N GLU A 239 20.55 -9.09 27.51
CA GLU A 239 19.29 -9.66 27.02
C GLU A 239 18.22 -9.56 28.12
N SER A 240 17.77 -8.34 28.42
CA SER A 240 16.57 -8.14 29.22
C SER A 240 15.37 -7.98 28.29
N SER A 241 14.25 -8.65 28.59
CA SER A 241 12.98 -8.41 27.90
C SER A 241 12.50 -7.01 28.30
N ILE A 242 12.77 -6.04 27.44
CA ILE A 242 12.38 -4.64 27.66
C ILE A 242 11.02 -4.43 27.02
N ARG A 243 10.00 -4.31 27.86
CA ARG A 243 8.69 -3.84 27.43
C ARG A 243 8.80 -2.41 26.91
N GLN A 244 8.05 -2.11 25.87
CA GLN A 244 7.91 -0.78 25.31
C GLN A 244 6.73 -0.03 25.94
N TYR A 245 5.71 -0.76 26.42
CA TYR A 245 4.51 -0.14 26.98
C TYR A 245 4.25 -0.58 28.42
N GLU A 246 3.79 0.36 29.24
CA GLU A 246 3.24 0.09 30.56
C GLU A 246 1.72 -0.16 30.47
N LEU A 247 1.24 -1.11 31.28
CA LEU A 247 -0.19 -1.40 31.42
C LEU A 247 -0.82 -0.48 32.47
N VAL A 248 -1.87 0.24 32.07
CA VAL A 248 -2.75 0.99 32.97
C VAL A 248 -4.17 0.45 32.85
N VAL A 249 -4.68 -0.15 33.92
CA VAL A 249 -6.06 -0.67 34.00
C VAL A 249 -6.99 0.42 34.53
N HIS A 250 -8.13 0.61 33.86
CA HIS A 250 -9.12 1.63 34.22
C HIS A 250 -10.36 0.97 34.84
N THR A 251 -10.64 1.23 36.11
CA THR A 251 -11.81 0.66 36.81
C THR A 251 -13.08 1.52 36.65
N ASP A 252 -12.93 2.84 36.71
CA ASP A 252 -14.05 3.80 36.76
C ASP A 252 -13.98 4.83 35.63
N ILE A 253 -13.76 4.36 34.40
CA ILE A 253 -13.69 5.23 33.22
C ILE A 253 -15.08 5.41 32.59
N ASP A 254 -15.37 6.65 32.18
CA ASP A 254 -16.54 6.95 31.36
C ASP A 254 -16.43 6.21 30.02
N MET A 255 -17.41 5.35 29.72
CA MET A 255 -17.49 4.57 28.48
C MET A 255 -17.54 5.45 27.22
N ALA A 256 -17.91 6.73 27.34
CA ALA A 256 -17.81 7.68 26.24
C ALA A 256 -16.35 7.97 25.81
N LYS A 257 -15.38 7.74 26.70
CA LYS A 257 -13.94 7.94 26.48
C LYS A 257 -13.21 6.67 26.02
N VAL A 258 -13.92 5.55 25.90
CA VAL A 258 -13.35 4.25 25.52
C VAL A 258 -13.54 4.03 24.03
N TYR A 259 -12.47 3.62 23.35
CA TYR A 259 -12.51 3.21 21.95
C TYR A 259 -13.23 1.87 21.80
N VAL A 260 -14.02 1.75 20.74
CA VAL A 260 -14.87 0.58 20.45
C VAL A 260 -14.63 -0.01 19.06
N GLY A 261 -13.50 0.32 18.44
CA GLY A 261 -13.07 -0.19 17.13
C GLY A 261 -12.74 0.91 16.11
N GLU A 262 -12.89 2.19 16.45
CA GLU A 262 -12.49 3.31 15.59
C GLU A 262 -10.98 3.35 15.40
N MET A 263 -10.51 3.74 14.20
CA MET A 263 -9.07 3.71 13.86
C MET A 263 -8.31 4.97 14.29
N GLY A 264 -8.96 6.13 14.18
CA GLY A 264 -8.35 7.44 14.42
C GLY A 264 -8.96 8.12 15.65
N ARG A 265 -9.71 9.20 15.42
CA ARG A 265 -10.34 9.98 16.50
C ARG A 265 -11.41 9.16 17.22
N LEU A 266 -11.44 9.26 18.55
CA LEU A 266 -12.50 8.71 19.40
C LEU A 266 -13.90 9.13 18.91
N LYS A 267 -14.85 8.17 18.86
CA LYS A 267 -16.21 8.35 18.36
C LYS A 267 -16.31 8.75 16.88
N SER A 268 -15.26 8.58 16.08
CA SER A 268 -15.32 8.91 14.63
C SER A 268 -16.32 8.05 13.87
N TYR A 269 -16.51 6.79 14.27
CA TYR A 269 -17.47 5.87 13.62
C TYR A 269 -18.93 6.26 13.88
N GLU A 270 -19.21 6.84 15.05
CA GLU A 270 -20.53 7.39 15.38
C GLU A 270 -20.71 8.79 14.75
N ASN A 271 -19.70 9.64 14.87
CA ASN A 271 -19.70 11.02 14.39
C ASN A 271 -18.94 11.16 13.07
N GLN A 272 -19.51 10.59 12.01
CA GLN A 272 -18.90 10.57 10.68
C GLN A 272 -18.84 11.98 10.07
N LYS A 273 -17.63 12.49 9.86
CA LYS A 273 -17.38 13.79 9.22
C LYS A 273 -16.34 13.63 8.10
N PRO A 274 -16.60 14.14 6.88
CA PRO A 274 -15.61 14.12 5.80
C PRO A 274 -14.45 15.10 6.10
N PRO A 275 -13.27 14.93 5.47
CA PRO A 275 -12.93 13.89 4.48
C PRO A 275 -12.76 12.51 5.12
N PHE A 276 -13.02 11.47 4.32
CA PHE A 276 -12.82 10.07 4.73
C PHE A 276 -11.61 9.48 4.01
N ASP A 277 -10.73 8.85 4.79
CA ASP A 277 -9.43 8.30 4.37
C ASP A 277 -9.05 7.10 5.27
N ALA A 278 -7.79 6.67 5.24
CA ALA A 278 -7.31 5.57 6.07
C ALA A 278 -7.42 5.85 7.58
N LYS A 279 -7.21 7.09 8.03
CA LYS A 279 -7.26 7.48 9.45
C LYS A 279 -8.70 7.73 9.91
N ASN A 280 -9.59 8.09 8.98
CA ASN A 280 -11.02 8.33 9.21
C ASN A 280 -11.87 7.61 8.15
N PRO A 281 -12.09 6.28 8.24
CA PRO A 281 -12.84 5.56 7.24
C PRO A 281 -14.35 5.85 7.31
N PHE A 282 -15.00 5.79 6.16
CA PHE A 282 -16.45 5.93 6.04
C PHE A 282 -17.17 4.63 6.35
N LEU A 283 -18.23 4.65 7.17
CA LEU A 283 -19.05 3.47 7.46
C LEU A 283 -20.13 3.29 6.39
N ALA A 284 -19.77 2.62 5.30
CA ALA A 284 -20.67 2.33 4.19
C ALA A 284 -21.67 1.22 4.56
N ALA A 285 -22.95 1.42 4.21
CA ALA A 285 -23.97 0.39 4.41
C ALA A 285 -23.90 -0.66 3.30
N VAL A 286 -23.98 -1.94 3.67
CA VAL A 286 -24.06 -3.05 2.70
C VAL A 286 -25.48 -3.13 2.16
N THR A 287 -25.66 -2.77 0.90
CA THR A 287 -26.97 -2.78 0.22
C THR A 287 -27.23 -4.10 -0.51
N THR A 288 -26.18 -4.71 -1.05
CA THR A 288 -26.24 -6.00 -1.71
C THR A 288 -25.10 -6.87 -1.21
N ASN A 289 -25.38 -8.13 -0.90
CA ASN A 289 -24.39 -9.17 -0.71
C ASN A 289 -24.94 -10.48 -1.29
N ARG A 290 -24.46 -10.87 -2.46
CA ARG A 290 -24.98 -12.02 -3.19
C ARG A 290 -23.87 -12.94 -3.67
N LYS A 291 -24.17 -14.24 -3.69
CA LYS A 291 -23.28 -15.25 -4.25
C LYS A 291 -23.19 -15.13 -5.78
N LEU A 292 -21.98 -15.13 -6.32
CA LEU A 292 -21.70 -15.06 -7.75
C LEU A 292 -21.63 -16.43 -8.42
N ASN A 293 -21.06 -17.42 -7.72
CA ASN A 293 -20.85 -18.74 -8.27
C ASN A 293 -22.00 -19.70 -7.95
N GLN A 294 -22.33 -20.60 -8.88
CA GLN A 294 -23.39 -21.60 -8.69
C GLN A 294 -22.91 -22.81 -7.88
N GLY A 295 -21.64 -23.19 -8.02
CA GLY A 295 -21.05 -24.33 -7.31
C GLY A 295 -20.86 -24.12 -5.80
N THR A 296 -20.49 -25.18 -5.09
CA THR A 296 -20.31 -25.18 -3.62
C THR A 296 -18.85 -25.20 -3.18
N GLU A 297 -17.90 -25.51 -4.07
CA GLU A 297 -16.46 -25.65 -3.73
C GLU A 297 -15.84 -24.39 -3.13
N ARG A 298 -16.20 -23.23 -3.68
CA ARG A 298 -15.73 -21.91 -3.22
C ARG A 298 -16.93 -20.99 -3.06
N HIS A 299 -16.76 -19.88 -2.35
CA HIS A 299 -17.79 -18.85 -2.23
C HIS A 299 -17.28 -17.55 -2.85
N LEU A 300 -17.76 -17.21 -4.04
CA LEU A 300 -17.52 -15.92 -4.67
C LEU A 300 -18.70 -15.02 -4.38
N MET A 301 -18.44 -13.79 -3.99
CA MET A 301 -19.47 -12.84 -3.55
C MET A 301 -19.32 -11.50 -4.27
N HIS A 302 -20.48 -10.88 -4.51
CA HIS A 302 -20.63 -9.52 -5.01
C HIS A 302 -21.26 -8.69 -3.91
N LEU A 303 -20.56 -7.65 -3.48
CA LEU A 303 -21.04 -6.71 -2.48
C LEU A 303 -21.21 -5.32 -3.08
N GLU A 304 -22.19 -4.58 -2.59
CA GLU A 304 -22.43 -3.18 -2.92
C GLU A 304 -22.45 -2.37 -1.62
N LEU A 305 -21.60 -1.35 -1.59
CA LEU A 305 -21.40 -0.47 -0.44
C LEU A 305 -21.95 0.91 -0.79
N ASP A 306 -22.99 1.34 -0.08
CA ASP A 306 -23.57 2.67 -0.23
C ASP A 306 -22.64 3.72 0.37
N ILE A 307 -22.21 4.66 -0.49
CA ILE A 307 -21.35 5.79 -0.15
C ILE A 307 -22.07 7.14 -0.33
N SER A 308 -23.40 7.14 -0.33
CA SER A 308 -24.21 8.36 -0.29
C SER A 308 -23.79 9.28 0.86
N ASP A 309 -23.82 10.59 0.61
CA ASP A 309 -23.45 11.66 1.56
C ASP A 309 -22.00 11.68 2.08
N SER A 310 -21.19 10.66 1.77
CA SER A 310 -19.78 10.56 2.17
C SER A 310 -18.88 11.61 1.49
N LYS A 311 -19.31 12.14 0.33
CA LYS A 311 -18.51 12.96 -0.60
C LYS A 311 -17.26 12.23 -1.16
N LEU A 312 -17.15 10.92 -0.95
CA LEU A 312 -16.11 10.11 -1.57
C LEU A 312 -16.25 10.16 -3.09
N ARG A 313 -15.10 10.18 -3.77
CA ARG A 313 -15.02 10.13 -5.23
C ARG A 313 -14.10 8.98 -5.61
N TYR A 314 -14.48 8.26 -6.64
CA TYR A 314 -13.70 7.18 -7.21
C TYR A 314 -13.87 7.15 -8.72
N GLU A 315 -12.96 6.52 -9.42
CA GLU A 315 -13.06 6.17 -10.83
C GLU A 315 -12.90 4.64 -10.98
N SER A 316 -13.34 4.08 -12.11
CA SER A 316 -13.08 2.66 -12.35
C SER A 316 -11.57 2.39 -12.38
N GLY A 317 -11.18 1.27 -11.76
CA GLY A 317 -9.78 0.88 -11.58
C GLY A 317 -9.14 1.37 -10.28
N ASP A 318 -9.85 2.19 -9.49
CA ASP A 318 -9.50 2.46 -8.09
C ASP A 318 -9.70 1.24 -7.19
N HIS A 319 -9.12 1.32 -6.00
CA HIS A 319 -9.24 0.31 -4.95
C HIS A 319 -10.11 0.83 -3.81
N VAL A 320 -10.90 -0.07 -3.22
CA VAL A 320 -11.57 0.15 -1.95
C VAL A 320 -10.84 -0.65 -0.88
N ALA A 321 -10.46 0.02 0.20
CA ALA A 321 -9.87 -0.59 1.37
C ALA A 321 -10.94 -0.73 2.46
N VAL A 322 -10.93 -1.85 3.16
CA VAL A 322 -11.90 -2.17 4.22
C VAL A 322 -11.17 -2.57 5.50
N TYR A 323 -11.60 -2.02 6.63
CA TYR A 323 -11.17 -2.48 7.96
C TYR A 323 -12.10 -3.59 8.46
N PRO A 324 -11.62 -4.84 8.54
CA PRO A 324 -12.45 -5.96 8.97
C PRO A 324 -12.44 -6.12 10.50
N ALA A 325 -13.23 -7.07 10.99
CA ALA A 325 -13.13 -7.56 12.37
C ALA A 325 -12.72 -9.04 12.37
N ASN A 326 -11.89 -9.43 13.34
CA ASN A 326 -11.57 -10.84 13.58
C ASN A 326 -12.81 -11.63 14.02
N ASP A 327 -12.75 -12.96 13.85
CA ASP A 327 -13.82 -13.86 14.30
C ASP A 327 -13.94 -13.81 15.83
N SER A 328 -15.14 -13.50 16.32
CA SER A 328 -15.41 -13.43 17.76
C SER A 328 -15.14 -14.75 18.48
N ALA A 329 -15.32 -15.89 17.81
CA ALA A 329 -15.01 -17.20 18.40
C ALA A 329 -13.51 -17.34 18.66
N LEU A 330 -12.66 -16.87 17.72
CA LEU A 330 -11.21 -16.91 17.86
C LEU A 330 -10.73 -15.99 18.99
N VAL A 331 -11.32 -14.79 19.09
CA VAL A 331 -11.05 -13.83 20.18
C VAL A 331 -11.42 -14.42 21.55
N ASN A 332 -12.61 -15.04 21.66
CA ASN A 332 -13.05 -15.67 22.90
C ASN A 332 -12.12 -16.80 23.33
N GLN A 333 -11.75 -17.69 22.40
CA GLN A 333 -10.82 -18.79 22.67
C GLN A 333 -9.44 -18.30 23.13
N LEU A 334 -8.97 -17.15 22.63
CA LEU A 334 -7.74 -16.52 23.10
C LEU A 334 -7.86 -16.02 24.54
N GLY A 335 -8.98 -15.38 24.91
CA GLY A 335 -9.22 -14.98 26.30
C GLY A 335 -9.29 -16.19 27.24
N GLU A 336 -10.02 -17.23 26.83
CA GLU A 336 -10.18 -18.47 27.59
C GLU A 336 -8.84 -19.19 27.83
N ILE A 337 -8.01 -19.35 26.79
CA ILE A 337 -6.71 -20.03 26.95
C ILE A 337 -5.72 -19.19 27.75
N LEU A 338 -5.81 -17.86 27.73
CA LEU A 338 -4.95 -17.01 28.56
C LEU A 338 -5.49 -16.82 29.99
N GLY A 339 -6.74 -17.24 30.25
CA GLY A 339 -7.39 -17.01 31.54
C GLY A 339 -7.61 -15.52 31.85
N ALA A 340 -7.77 -14.70 30.82
CA ALA A 340 -7.88 -13.24 30.94
C ALA A 340 -9.32 -12.77 30.72
N ASP A 341 -9.75 -11.78 31.51
CA ASP A 341 -11.01 -11.08 31.27
C ASP A 341 -10.86 -10.09 30.11
N LEU A 342 -11.53 -10.39 28.99
CA LEU A 342 -11.41 -9.61 27.77
C LEU A 342 -12.13 -8.26 27.84
N ASP A 343 -13.05 -8.08 28.78
CA ASP A 343 -13.87 -6.87 28.88
C ASP A 343 -13.24 -5.81 29.80
N VAL A 344 -12.08 -6.11 30.41
CA VAL A 344 -11.24 -5.15 31.13
C VAL A 344 -10.81 -4.01 30.21
N VAL A 345 -11.07 -2.78 30.63
CA VAL A 345 -10.65 -1.56 29.92
C VAL A 345 -9.25 -1.15 30.39
N MET A 346 -8.34 -0.97 29.43
CA MET A 346 -6.94 -0.68 29.72
C MET A 346 -6.34 0.31 28.71
N SER A 347 -5.14 0.79 29.02
CA SER A 347 -4.26 1.52 28.11
C SER A 347 -2.86 0.94 28.19
N LEU A 348 -2.20 0.90 27.02
CA LEU A 348 -0.79 0.59 26.91
C LEU A 348 -0.06 1.89 26.58
N ASN A 349 0.56 2.52 27.57
CA ASN A 349 1.27 3.80 27.39
C ASN A 349 2.73 3.53 27.09
N ASN A 350 3.28 4.22 26.09
CA ASN A 350 4.69 4.05 25.75
C ASN A 350 5.56 4.57 26.90
N LEU A 351 6.51 3.74 27.36
CA LEU A 351 7.48 4.13 28.40
C LEU A 351 8.39 5.27 27.94
N ASP A 352 8.52 5.44 26.62
CA ASP A 352 9.16 6.60 26.00
C ASP A 352 8.16 7.76 25.88
N GLU A 353 8.12 8.62 26.90
CA GLU A 353 7.23 9.78 26.97
C GLU A 353 7.40 10.76 25.80
N GLU A 354 8.57 10.78 25.15
CA GLU A 354 8.90 11.68 24.04
C GLU A 354 8.53 11.09 22.66
N SER A 355 8.10 9.82 22.61
CA SER A 355 7.58 9.21 21.38
C SER A 355 6.26 9.86 20.96
N ASN A 356 6.06 10.03 19.65
CA ASN A 356 4.76 10.41 19.10
C ASN A 356 3.76 9.25 19.19
N LYS A 357 4.26 8.01 19.15
CA LYS A 357 3.46 6.79 19.27
C LYS A 357 3.19 6.48 20.74
N LYS A 358 2.17 7.16 21.29
CA LYS A 358 1.78 7.03 22.72
C LYS A 358 1.24 5.64 23.06
N HIS A 359 0.60 4.97 22.11
CA HIS A 359 -0.04 3.68 22.31
C HIS A 359 0.22 2.76 21.09
N PRO A 360 0.18 1.43 21.24
CA PRO A 360 0.33 0.52 20.11
C PRO A 360 -0.89 0.55 19.18
N PHE A 361 -2.07 0.84 19.74
CA PHE A 361 -3.36 0.98 19.07
C PHE A 361 -4.24 1.98 19.84
N PRO A 362 -5.43 2.39 19.34
CA PRO A 362 -6.28 3.34 20.04
C PRO A 362 -6.61 2.91 21.48
N CYS A 363 -6.22 3.74 22.45
CA CYS A 363 -6.44 3.53 23.89
C CYS A 363 -7.10 4.77 24.51
N PRO A 364 -7.90 4.62 25.59
CA PRO A 364 -8.24 3.39 26.31
C PRO A 364 -9.23 2.50 25.55
N THR A 365 -9.07 1.17 25.67
CA THR A 365 -9.91 0.17 24.99
C THR A 365 -9.95 -1.13 25.81
N SER A 366 -10.94 -1.99 25.57
CA SER A 366 -10.94 -3.35 26.11
C SER A 366 -10.03 -4.30 25.30
N TYR A 367 -9.55 -5.37 25.94
CA TYR A 367 -8.80 -6.42 25.23
C TYR A 367 -9.63 -7.07 24.11
N ARG A 368 -10.93 -7.28 24.35
CA ARG A 368 -11.88 -7.78 23.34
C ARG A 368 -11.86 -6.91 22.10
N THR A 369 -11.95 -5.59 22.28
CA THR A 369 -11.95 -4.63 21.16
C THR A 369 -10.61 -4.63 20.45
N ALA A 370 -9.49 -4.64 21.19
CA ALA A 370 -8.15 -4.68 20.61
C ALA A 370 -7.91 -5.93 19.75
N LEU A 371 -8.24 -7.12 20.28
CA LEU A 371 -8.12 -8.39 19.55
C LEU A 371 -9.11 -8.50 18.38
N THR A 372 -10.24 -7.79 18.43
CA THR A 372 -11.25 -7.83 17.36
C THR A 372 -10.91 -6.91 16.20
N TYR A 373 -10.46 -5.68 16.46
CA TYR A 373 -10.35 -4.63 15.44
C TYR A 373 -8.93 -4.11 15.20
N TYR A 374 -8.02 -4.25 16.16
CA TYR A 374 -6.72 -3.57 16.11
C TYR A 374 -5.53 -4.49 15.89
N LEU A 375 -5.64 -5.77 16.26
CA LEU A 375 -4.54 -6.73 16.24
C LEU A 375 -4.76 -7.86 15.23
N ASP A 376 -3.69 -8.30 14.61
CA ASP A 376 -3.69 -9.49 13.77
C ASP A 376 -3.40 -10.73 14.63
N ILE A 377 -4.42 -11.57 14.75
CA ILE A 377 -4.36 -12.84 15.49
C ILE A 377 -4.41 -14.07 14.57
N THR A 378 -4.26 -13.87 13.26
CA THR A 378 -4.52 -14.90 12.23
C THR A 378 -3.33 -15.22 11.35
N ASN A 379 -2.43 -14.26 11.13
CA ASN A 379 -1.19 -14.53 10.42
C ASN A 379 -0.17 -15.25 11.32
N PRO A 380 0.78 -15.99 10.73
CA PRO A 380 1.86 -16.61 11.49
C PRO A 380 2.66 -15.55 12.27
N PRO A 381 2.85 -15.71 13.60
CA PRO A 381 3.66 -14.78 14.38
C PRO A 381 5.10 -14.68 13.86
N ARG A 382 5.68 -13.49 13.98
CA ARG A 382 7.07 -13.21 13.64
C ARG A 382 8.01 -13.79 14.70
N THR A 383 9.27 -13.99 14.35
CA THR A 383 10.26 -14.62 15.23
C THR A 383 10.51 -13.83 16.52
N ASN A 384 10.51 -12.49 16.46
CA ASN A 384 10.62 -11.62 17.64
C ASN A 384 9.48 -11.84 18.63
N VAL A 385 8.25 -12.03 18.14
CA VAL A 385 7.09 -12.33 19.00
C VAL A 385 7.30 -13.67 19.72
N LEU A 386 7.75 -14.70 19.00
CA LEU A 386 8.00 -16.02 19.60
C LEU A 386 9.13 -15.97 20.63
N TYR A 387 10.20 -15.22 20.32
CA TYR A 387 11.33 -15.02 21.22
C TYR A 387 10.91 -14.35 22.54
N GLU A 388 10.17 -13.24 22.47
CA GLU A 388 9.68 -12.53 23.67
C GLU A 388 8.65 -13.34 24.47
N LEU A 389 7.88 -14.19 23.79
CA LEU A 389 6.92 -15.08 24.43
C LEU A 389 7.59 -16.27 25.14
N ALA A 390 8.80 -16.66 24.74
CA ALA A 390 9.49 -17.83 25.28
C ALA A 390 9.71 -17.77 26.80
N GLN A 391 9.83 -16.58 27.38
CA GLN A 391 9.98 -16.40 28.82
C GLN A 391 8.73 -16.83 29.62
N TYR A 392 7.57 -16.91 28.98
CA TYR A 392 6.30 -17.31 29.60
C TYR A 392 5.95 -18.79 29.41
N ALA A 393 6.82 -19.56 28.77
CA ALA A 393 6.70 -21.01 28.70
C ALA A 393 7.32 -21.65 29.96
N SER A 394 6.51 -22.32 30.77
CA SER A 394 6.99 -22.98 31.99
C SER A 394 7.72 -24.29 31.71
N GLU A 395 7.46 -24.92 30.57
CA GLU A 395 8.14 -26.15 30.14
C GLU A 395 9.46 -25.79 29.43
N PRO A 396 10.63 -26.26 29.90
CA PRO A 396 11.92 -25.88 29.33
C PRO A 396 12.09 -26.24 27.85
N THR A 397 11.45 -27.34 27.41
CA THR A 397 11.51 -27.77 26.01
C THR A 397 10.74 -26.83 25.08
N GLU A 398 9.55 -26.39 25.48
CA GLU A 398 8.75 -25.42 24.74
C GLU A 398 9.43 -24.04 24.72
N GLN A 399 9.98 -23.61 25.86
CA GLN A 399 10.76 -22.37 25.97
C GLN A 399 11.97 -22.37 25.00
N GLU A 400 12.74 -23.46 24.99
CA GLU A 400 13.91 -23.57 24.11
C GLU A 400 13.52 -23.60 22.63
N HIS A 401 12.43 -24.30 22.27
CA HIS A 401 11.92 -24.27 20.90
C HIS A 401 11.54 -22.85 20.45
N LEU A 402 10.82 -22.09 21.29
CA LEU A 402 10.42 -20.72 21.01
C LEU A 402 11.62 -19.79 20.83
N ARG A 403 12.66 -19.93 21.68
CA ARG A 403 13.92 -19.16 21.53
C ARG A 403 14.66 -19.53 20.25
N LYS A 404 14.79 -20.82 19.96
CA LYS A 404 15.49 -21.31 18.77
C LYS A 404 14.85 -20.86 17.46
N MET A 405 13.52 -20.69 17.43
CA MET A 405 12.81 -20.18 16.25
C MET A 405 13.24 -18.76 15.84
N ALA A 406 13.95 -18.02 16.70
CA ALA A 406 14.51 -16.71 16.35
C ALA A 406 15.97 -16.74 15.86
N SER A 407 16.59 -17.93 15.80
CA SER A 407 17.92 -18.12 15.22
C SER A 407 17.88 -18.05 13.70
N SER A 408 18.86 -17.37 13.08
CA SER A 408 19.04 -17.30 11.63
C SER A 408 19.56 -18.59 10.97
N SER A 409 20.08 -19.54 11.76
CA SER A 409 20.71 -20.74 11.23
C SER A 409 20.45 -21.99 12.09
N GLY A 410 20.47 -23.15 11.42
CA GLY A 410 20.31 -24.47 12.03
C GLY A 410 18.86 -24.97 12.13
N GLU A 411 18.63 -25.91 13.04
CA GLU A 411 17.34 -26.59 13.26
C GLU A 411 16.21 -25.62 13.66
N GLY A 412 16.54 -24.50 14.33
CA GLY A 412 15.55 -23.53 14.79
C GLY A 412 14.81 -22.81 13.66
N LYS A 413 15.54 -22.42 12.61
CA LYS A 413 14.98 -21.82 11.39
C LYS A 413 14.10 -22.80 10.63
N GLU A 414 14.57 -24.04 10.44
CA GLU A 414 13.78 -25.09 9.77
C GLU A 414 12.49 -25.38 10.55
N LEU A 415 12.56 -25.37 11.88
CA LEU A 415 11.39 -25.50 12.74
C LEU A 415 10.43 -24.31 12.57
N TYR A 416 10.91 -23.07 12.54
CA TYR A 416 10.06 -21.89 12.29
C TYR A 416 9.35 -21.98 10.93
N LEU A 417 10.10 -22.27 9.86
CA LEU A 417 9.56 -22.38 8.51
C LEU A 417 8.51 -23.48 8.40
N SER A 418 8.82 -24.69 8.88
CA SER A 418 7.93 -25.84 8.76
C SER A 418 6.73 -25.78 9.72
N TRP A 419 6.98 -25.47 11.00
CA TRP A 419 5.98 -25.56 12.06
C TRP A 419 5.12 -24.29 12.18
N VAL A 420 5.65 -23.09 11.90
CA VAL A 420 4.90 -21.84 12.00
C VAL A 420 4.40 -21.39 10.62
N VAL A 421 5.31 -21.18 9.67
CA VAL A 421 5.00 -20.54 8.37
C VAL A 421 4.23 -21.49 7.45
N GLU A 422 4.79 -22.64 7.10
CA GLU A 422 4.19 -23.61 6.17
C GLU A 422 2.91 -24.23 6.74
N ALA A 423 2.88 -24.51 8.04
CA ALA A 423 1.70 -25.01 8.72
C ALA A 423 0.64 -23.92 8.97
N ARG A 424 0.94 -22.65 8.68
CA ARG A 424 0.07 -21.47 8.84
C ARG A 424 -0.54 -21.39 10.25
N ARG A 425 0.28 -21.60 11.28
CA ARG A 425 -0.14 -21.51 12.68
C ARG A 425 -0.30 -20.05 13.10
N HIS A 426 -1.52 -19.67 13.45
CA HIS A 426 -1.82 -18.40 14.09
C HIS A 426 -1.52 -18.46 15.59
N ILE A 427 -1.53 -17.32 16.29
CA ILE A 427 -1.16 -17.23 17.72
C ILE A 427 -1.94 -18.21 18.61
N LEU A 428 -3.26 -18.34 18.42
CA LEU A 428 -4.06 -19.31 19.18
C LEU A 428 -3.60 -20.76 18.95
N ALA A 429 -3.20 -21.13 17.73
CA ALA A 429 -2.73 -22.48 17.44
C ALA A 429 -1.40 -22.78 18.16
N ILE A 430 -0.53 -21.78 18.29
CA ILE A 430 0.73 -21.91 19.05
C ILE A 430 0.44 -22.08 20.54
N LEU A 431 -0.45 -21.27 21.12
CA LEU A 431 -0.85 -21.40 22.54
C LEU A 431 -1.53 -22.75 22.84
N GLN A 432 -2.22 -23.33 21.86
CA GLN A 432 -2.82 -24.67 21.98
C GLN A 432 -1.79 -25.80 21.87
N ASP A 433 -0.86 -25.68 20.93
CA ASP A 433 0.16 -26.72 20.68
C ASP A 433 1.32 -26.66 21.70
N TYR A 434 1.52 -25.50 22.36
CA TYR A 434 2.42 -25.31 23.50
C TYR A 434 1.63 -24.86 24.76
N PRO A 435 1.04 -25.81 25.50
CA PRO A 435 0.13 -25.49 26.62
C PRO A 435 0.81 -24.81 27.81
N SER A 436 2.15 -24.92 27.93
CA SER A 436 2.92 -24.28 29.00
C SER A 436 3.10 -22.78 28.78
N LEU A 437 2.90 -22.32 27.53
CA LEU A 437 3.02 -20.92 27.16
C LEU A 437 1.80 -20.13 27.67
N ARG A 438 1.98 -19.40 28.78
CA ARG A 438 0.92 -18.59 29.43
C ARG A 438 1.35 -17.13 29.59
N PRO A 439 1.50 -16.38 28.49
CA PRO A 439 1.88 -14.97 28.55
C PRO A 439 0.73 -14.11 29.09
N PRO A 440 1.04 -12.99 29.74
CA PRO A 440 0.03 -12.03 30.12
C PRO A 440 -0.54 -11.34 28.86
N ILE A 441 -1.87 -11.14 28.84
CA ILE A 441 -2.60 -10.69 27.65
C ILE A 441 -2.18 -9.30 27.17
N ASP A 442 -1.77 -8.41 28.08
CA ASP A 442 -1.33 -7.06 27.76
C ASP A 442 0.00 -7.07 27.01
N HIS A 443 0.96 -7.90 27.42
CA HIS A 443 2.22 -8.05 26.70
C HIS A 443 1.99 -8.72 25.35
N LEU A 444 1.07 -9.70 25.26
CA LEU A 444 0.70 -10.26 23.96
C LEU A 444 0.10 -9.20 23.03
N CYS A 445 -0.76 -8.32 23.54
CA CYS A 445 -1.35 -7.23 22.76
C CYS A 445 -0.32 -6.20 22.29
N GLU A 446 0.76 -6.01 23.05
CA GLU A 446 1.90 -5.18 22.67
C GLU A 446 2.74 -5.80 21.54
N LEU A 447 2.90 -7.13 21.54
CA LEU A 447 3.75 -7.85 20.59
C LEU A 447 3.04 -8.15 19.25
N LEU A 448 1.73 -8.31 19.25
CA LEU A 448 0.97 -8.66 18.05
C LEU A 448 0.95 -7.49 17.05
N PRO A 449 1.13 -7.76 15.75
CA PRO A 449 1.09 -6.71 14.73
C PRO A 449 -0.31 -6.16 14.55
N ARG A 450 -0.42 -4.97 13.96
CA ARG A 450 -1.70 -4.29 13.72
C ARG A 450 -2.52 -4.99 12.64
N LEU A 451 -3.83 -5.05 12.85
CA LEU A 451 -4.80 -5.52 11.87
C LEU A 451 -4.86 -4.55 10.69
N GLN A 452 -4.50 -5.01 9.51
CA GLN A 452 -4.43 -4.19 8.30
C GLN A 452 -5.78 -4.07 7.59
N ALA A 453 -5.97 -2.97 6.84
CA ALA A 453 -7.06 -2.89 5.86
C ALA A 453 -6.83 -3.88 4.71
N ARG A 454 -7.90 -4.39 4.11
CA ARG A 454 -7.83 -5.26 2.92
C ARG A 454 -8.36 -4.53 1.71
N TYR A 455 -7.58 -4.53 0.63
CA TYR A 455 -7.89 -3.84 -0.62
C TYR A 455 -8.64 -4.76 -1.58
N TYR A 456 -9.61 -4.18 -2.29
CA TYR A 456 -10.35 -4.81 -3.37
C TYR A 456 -10.42 -3.86 -4.56
N SER A 457 -10.25 -4.36 -5.77
CA SER A 457 -10.46 -3.56 -6.99
C SER A 457 -11.94 -3.24 -7.15
N ILE A 458 -12.27 -1.96 -7.34
CA ILE A 458 -13.66 -1.52 -7.43
C ILE A 458 -14.30 -2.08 -8.71
N ALA A 459 -15.41 -2.80 -8.54
CA ALA A 459 -16.14 -3.49 -9.61
C ALA A 459 -17.33 -2.69 -10.19
N SER A 460 -17.31 -1.37 -10.04
CA SER A 460 -18.29 -0.44 -10.60
C SER A 460 -17.64 0.77 -11.27
N SER A 461 -18.37 1.45 -12.15
CA SER A 461 -18.01 2.78 -12.64
C SER A 461 -18.80 3.86 -11.90
N SER A 462 -18.09 4.90 -11.44
CA SER A 462 -18.71 6.07 -10.81
C SER A 462 -19.58 6.89 -11.77
N LYS A 463 -19.43 6.70 -13.09
CA LYS A 463 -20.33 7.29 -14.10
C LYS A 463 -21.72 6.63 -14.10
N VAL A 464 -21.82 5.40 -13.61
CA VAL A 464 -23.08 4.62 -13.54
C VAL A 464 -23.58 4.52 -12.10
N HIS A 465 -22.68 4.29 -11.14
CA HIS A 465 -22.95 4.09 -9.73
C HIS A 465 -22.19 5.11 -8.86
N PRO A 466 -22.44 6.42 -8.99
CA PRO A 466 -21.66 7.45 -8.27
C PRO A 466 -21.73 7.32 -6.74
N ASN A 467 -22.81 6.72 -6.23
CA ASN A 467 -23.07 6.55 -4.80
C ASN A 467 -22.89 5.10 -4.31
N SER A 468 -22.35 4.19 -5.12
CA SER A 468 -22.18 2.78 -4.73
C SER A 468 -20.87 2.19 -5.21
N VAL A 469 -20.07 1.67 -4.26
CA VAL A 469 -18.81 0.97 -4.54
C VAL A 469 -19.05 -0.52 -4.53
N HIS A 470 -18.71 -1.20 -5.62
CA HIS A 470 -18.93 -2.64 -5.75
C HIS A 470 -17.64 -3.42 -5.50
N ILE A 471 -17.75 -4.56 -4.83
CA ILE A 471 -16.65 -5.48 -4.55
C ILE A 471 -16.97 -6.86 -5.14
N CYS A 472 -16.01 -7.43 -5.86
CA CYS A 472 -16.02 -8.83 -6.26
C CYS A 472 -14.87 -9.55 -5.55
N ALA A 473 -15.20 -10.52 -4.69
CA ALA A 473 -14.21 -11.21 -3.86
C ALA A 473 -14.51 -12.72 -3.76
N VAL A 474 -13.46 -13.49 -3.49
CA VAL A 474 -13.57 -14.91 -3.13
C VAL A 474 -13.33 -15.06 -1.63
N ALA A 475 -14.21 -15.81 -0.96
CA ALA A 475 -14.01 -16.15 0.44
C ALA A 475 -12.80 -17.06 0.60
N VAL A 476 -11.85 -16.65 1.45
CA VAL A 476 -10.65 -17.43 1.77
C VAL A 476 -10.98 -18.36 2.94
N GLU A 477 -10.95 -19.66 2.68
CA GLU A 477 -11.13 -20.71 3.67
C GLU A 477 -10.34 -21.93 3.20
N TYR A 478 -9.44 -22.44 4.04
CA TYR A 478 -8.56 -23.55 3.67
C TYR A 478 -8.14 -24.37 4.89
N GLN A 479 -7.88 -25.66 4.67
CA GLN A 479 -7.32 -26.53 5.70
C GLN A 479 -5.80 -26.39 5.74
N THR A 480 -5.27 -26.17 6.92
CA THR A 480 -3.83 -26.08 7.17
C THR A 480 -3.20 -27.46 7.30
N ARG A 481 -1.87 -27.54 7.15
CA ARG A 481 -1.12 -28.78 7.45
C ARG A 481 -1.22 -29.19 8.92
N SER A 482 -1.53 -28.24 9.81
CA SER A 482 -1.81 -28.51 11.23
C SER A 482 -3.18 -29.17 11.48
N GLY A 483 -3.99 -29.39 10.43
CA GLY A 483 -5.33 -29.97 10.51
C GLY A 483 -6.44 -28.96 10.82
N ARG A 484 -6.10 -27.72 11.21
CA ARG A 484 -7.03 -26.62 11.49
C ARG A 484 -7.57 -25.98 10.21
N ILE A 485 -8.77 -25.38 10.28
CA ILE A 485 -9.37 -24.61 9.19
C ILE A 485 -9.10 -23.12 9.43
N ASN A 486 -8.29 -22.51 8.57
CA ASN A 486 -8.06 -21.08 8.60
C ASN A 486 -9.07 -20.37 7.71
N LYS A 487 -9.59 -19.25 8.21
CA LYS A 487 -10.54 -18.38 7.51
C LYS A 487 -9.89 -17.02 7.30
N GLY A 488 -9.99 -16.46 6.10
CA GLY A 488 -9.51 -15.11 5.82
C GLY A 488 -10.38 -14.09 6.55
N VAL A 489 -9.75 -13.20 7.31
CA VAL A 489 -10.42 -12.21 8.19
C VAL A 489 -11.43 -11.38 7.42
N ALA A 490 -10.96 -10.59 6.44
CA ALA A 490 -11.82 -9.64 5.72
C ALA A 490 -12.93 -10.33 4.92
N THR A 491 -12.61 -11.42 4.22
CA THR A 491 -13.60 -12.08 3.37
C THR A 491 -14.65 -12.83 4.17
N SER A 492 -14.30 -13.42 5.32
CA SER A 492 -15.28 -14.08 6.19
C SER A 492 -16.18 -13.05 6.86
N TRP A 493 -15.59 -11.94 7.31
CA TRP A 493 -16.32 -10.81 7.87
C TRP A 493 -17.29 -10.18 6.86
N LEU A 494 -16.84 -9.91 5.62
CA LEU A 494 -17.70 -9.39 4.54
C LEU A 494 -18.81 -10.37 4.17
N ARG A 495 -18.51 -11.68 4.11
CA ARG A 495 -19.52 -12.71 3.83
C ARG A 495 -20.65 -12.73 4.86
N ALA A 496 -20.33 -12.44 6.12
CA ALA A 496 -21.30 -12.38 7.21
C ALA A 496 -22.14 -11.09 7.23
N LYS A 497 -21.84 -10.10 6.38
CA LYS A 497 -22.61 -8.86 6.30
C LYS A 497 -23.89 -9.09 5.51
N GLU A 498 -25.00 -9.21 6.22
CA GLU A 498 -26.32 -9.29 5.61
C GLU A 498 -26.82 -7.89 5.24
N PRO A 499 -27.34 -7.68 4.02
CA PRO A 499 -28.01 -6.43 3.67
C PRO A 499 -29.14 -6.13 4.65
N ALA A 500 -29.38 -4.86 4.95
CA ALA A 500 -30.45 -4.47 5.86
C ALA A 500 -31.81 -5.00 5.34
N GLY A 501 -32.36 -6.01 6.01
CA GLY A 501 -33.76 -6.41 5.83
C GLY A 501 -34.72 -5.39 6.46
N GLU A 502 -36.02 -5.66 6.42
CA GLU A 502 -37.09 -4.82 7.02
C GLU A 502 -36.86 -4.50 8.52
N ASN A 503 -35.97 -5.23 9.19
CA ASN A 503 -35.64 -5.09 10.62
C ASN A 503 -34.70 -3.91 10.96
N GLY A 504 -34.32 -3.06 10.00
CA GLY A 504 -33.69 -1.76 10.25
C GLY A 504 -32.22 -1.77 10.77
N ARG A 505 -31.62 -2.93 11.05
CA ARG A 505 -30.18 -3.02 11.38
C ARG A 505 -29.34 -2.88 10.10
N ARG A 506 -28.63 -1.75 9.98
CA ARG A 506 -27.71 -1.49 8.88
C ARG A 506 -26.39 -2.22 9.11
N ALA A 507 -26.04 -3.16 8.23
CA ALA A 507 -24.71 -3.75 8.22
C ALA A 507 -23.72 -2.72 7.68
N LEU A 508 -22.86 -2.18 8.55
CA LEU A 508 -21.87 -1.17 8.20
C LEU A 508 -20.50 -1.79 7.95
N VAL A 509 -19.77 -1.18 7.02
CA VAL A 509 -18.42 -1.55 6.61
C VAL A 509 -17.53 -0.29 6.62
N PRO A 510 -16.56 -0.17 7.54
CA PRO A 510 -15.59 0.93 7.51
C PRO A 510 -14.68 0.77 6.29
N MET A 511 -14.72 1.75 5.40
CA MET A 511 -14.02 1.72 4.11
C MET A 511 -13.46 3.08 3.72
N PHE A 512 -12.48 3.08 2.84
CA PHE A 512 -12.00 4.27 2.14
C PHE A 512 -11.56 3.91 0.72
N VAL A 513 -11.43 4.92 -0.14
CA VAL A 513 -11.01 4.74 -1.53
C VAL A 513 -9.54 5.13 -1.66
N ARG A 514 -8.75 4.25 -2.28
CA ARG A 514 -7.36 4.54 -2.69
C ARG A 514 -7.31 4.69 -4.20
N LYS A 515 -6.76 5.82 -4.66
CA LYS A 515 -6.56 6.08 -6.08
C LYS A 515 -5.50 5.17 -6.68
N SER A 516 -5.67 4.86 -7.96
CA SER A 516 -4.81 3.99 -8.77
C SER A 516 -4.47 4.65 -10.10
N GLN A 517 -3.37 4.23 -10.72
CA GLN A 517 -3.02 4.61 -12.10
C GLN A 517 -3.77 3.75 -13.13
N PHE A 518 -4.45 2.68 -12.70
CA PHE A 518 -5.22 1.79 -13.56
C PHE A 518 -6.50 2.49 -14.06
N ARG A 519 -6.49 2.91 -15.33
CA ARG A 519 -7.54 3.74 -15.92
C ARG A 519 -7.90 3.33 -17.34
N LEU A 520 -9.12 3.66 -17.74
CA LEU A 520 -9.47 3.67 -19.15
C LEU A 520 -8.71 4.78 -19.89
N PRO A 521 -8.37 4.59 -21.17
CA PRO A 521 -7.83 5.66 -22.00
C PRO A 521 -8.77 6.87 -22.06
N PHE A 522 -8.22 8.08 -21.96
CA PHE A 522 -8.98 9.32 -22.06
C PHE A 522 -9.81 9.42 -23.35
N LYS A 523 -9.28 8.89 -24.47
CA LYS A 523 -9.97 8.86 -25.76
C LYS A 523 -10.85 7.61 -25.85
N ALA A 524 -12.17 7.81 -25.91
CA ALA A 524 -13.15 6.73 -26.04
C ALA A 524 -12.97 5.89 -27.32
N ALA A 525 -12.30 6.41 -28.36
CA ALA A 525 -12.00 5.66 -29.58
C ALA A 525 -10.84 4.66 -29.41
N THR A 526 -9.98 4.83 -28.41
CA THR A 526 -8.83 3.93 -28.19
C THR A 526 -9.34 2.53 -27.81
N PRO A 527 -8.95 1.47 -28.55
CA PRO A 527 -9.27 0.09 -28.20
C PRO A 527 -8.69 -0.29 -26.84
N VAL A 528 -9.37 -1.18 -26.11
CA VAL A 528 -8.92 -1.68 -24.81
C VAL A 528 -8.94 -3.20 -24.85
N ILE A 529 -7.85 -3.80 -24.40
CA ILE A 529 -7.73 -5.25 -24.22
C ILE A 529 -7.67 -5.49 -22.71
N MET A 530 -8.61 -6.28 -22.20
CA MET A 530 -8.73 -6.58 -20.77
C MET A 530 -8.47 -8.07 -20.55
N VAL A 531 -7.56 -8.41 -19.65
CA VAL A 531 -7.20 -9.79 -19.31
C VAL A 531 -7.30 -9.96 -17.80
N GLY A 532 -8.30 -10.71 -17.34
CA GLY A 532 -8.60 -10.86 -15.91
C GLY A 532 -9.25 -12.19 -15.58
N PRO A 533 -8.48 -13.27 -15.39
CA PRO A 533 -9.02 -14.55 -14.99
C PRO A 533 -9.52 -14.51 -13.53
N GLY A 534 -10.59 -15.24 -13.22
CA GLY A 534 -11.13 -15.34 -11.87
C GLY A 534 -11.62 -14.00 -11.31
N THR A 535 -11.20 -13.65 -10.09
CA THR A 535 -11.53 -12.36 -9.46
C THR A 535 -10.83 -11.17 -10.13
N GLY A 536 -9.83 -11.41 -11.01
CA GLY A 536 -9.22 -10.36 -11.83
C GLY A 536 -10.19 -9.67 -12.79
N VAL A 537 -11.41 -10.18 -12.96
CA VAL A 537 -12.48 -9.52 -13.71
C VAL A 537 -13.03 -8.27 -13.01
N ALA A 538 -12.81 -8.12 -11.70
CA ALA A 538 -13.43 -7.08 -10.87
C ALA A 538 -13.35 -5.67 -11.49
N PRO A 539 -12.17 -5.06 -11.74
CA PRO A 539 -12.09 -3.71 -12.29
C PRO A 539 -12.68 -3.61 -13.71
N PHE A 540 -12.67 -4.71 -14.47
CA PHE A 540 -13.19 -4.74 -15.84
C PHE A 540 -14.72 -4.66 -15.88
N ILE A 541 -15.43 -5.07 -14.82
CA ILE A 541 -16.87 -4.82 -14.72
C ILE A 541 -17.13 -3.30 -14.74
N GLY A 542 -16.35 -2.52 -13.97
CA GLY A 542 -16.41 -1.05 -14.00
C GLY A 542 -16.07 -0.49 -15.38
N PHE A 543 -14.98 -0.94 -16.01
CA PHE A 543 -14.60 -0.50 -17.36
C PHE A 543 -15.67 -0.78 -18.42
N ILE A 544 -16.30 -1.95 -18.38
CA ILE A 544 -17.37 -2.31 -19.31
C ILE A 544 -18.61 -1.45 -19.08
N GLN A 545 -19.00 -1.21 -17.82
CA GLN A 545 -20.09 -0.30 -17.46
C GLN A 545 -19.83 1.11 -18.02
N GLU A 546 -18.62 1.64 -17.83
CA GLU A 546 -18.26 2.96 -18.31
C GLU A 546 -18.22 3.06 -19.83
N ARG A 547 -17.69 2.04 -20.51
CA ARG A 547 -17.69 1.96 -21.98
C ARG A 547 -19.11 1.87 -22.53
N ALA A 548 -20.01 1.14 -21.87
CA ALA A 548 -21.42 1.10 -22.24
C ALA A 548 -22.09 2.47 -22.05
N TRP A 549 -21.81 3.15 -20.93
CA TRP A 549 -22.29 4.50 -20.66
C TRP A 549 -21.81 5.51 -21.72
N LEU A 550 -20.52 5.49 -22.10
CA LEU A 550 -19.97 6.36 -23.14
C LEU A 550 -20.64 6.18 -24.51
N ARG A 551 -21.01 4.93 -24.84
CA ARG A 551 -21.79 4.63 -26.06
C ARG A 551 -23.20 5.20 -26.00
N GLN A 552 -23.87 5.12 -24.83
CA GLN A 552 -25.20 5.72 -24.64
C GLN A 552 -25.17 7.25 -24.72
N GLN A 553 -24.06 7.87 -24.32
CA GLN A 553 -23.84 9.33 -24.44
C GLN A 553 -23.48 9.79 -25.86
N GLY A 554 -23.43 8.89 -26.85
CA GLY A 554 -23.07 9.22 -28.24
C GLY A 554 -21.60 9.62 -28.46
N LYS A 555 -20.72 9.38 -27.47
CA LYS A 555 -19.30 9.79 -27.51
C LYS A 555 -18.36 8.76 -28.13
N CYS A 556 -18.84 7.54 -28.37
CA CYS A 556 -18.12 6.57 -29.20
C CYS A 556 -18.50 6.82 -30.67
N GLY A 557 -17.52 7.21 -31.50
CA GLY A 557 -17.77 7.57 -32.90
C GLY A 557 -18.51 6.48 -33.70
N PRO A 558 -19.21 6.86 -34.79
CA PRO A 558 -19.91 5.91 -35.65
C PRO A 558 -18.88 5.15 -36.49
N GLY A 559 -18.52 3.93 -36.08
CA GLY A 559 -17.49 3.16 -36.78
C GLY A 559 -17.44 1.69 -36.38
N ARG A 560 -18.13 0.86 -37.17
CA ARG A 560 -18.03 -0.61 -37.28
C ARG A 560 -18.14 -1.41 -35.98
N GLY A 561 -19.33 -1.98 -35.80
CA GLY A 561 -19.49 -3.24 -35.10
C GLY A 561 -18.61 -4.32 -35.74
N SER A 562 -17.45 -4.55 -35.15
CA SER A 562 -16.86 -5.88 -35.04
C SER A 562 -16.24 -5.93 -33.65
N LEU A 563 -17.04 -6.35 -32.68
CA LEU A 563 -16.51 -6.88 -31.44
C LEU A 563 -15.80 -8.19 -31.82
N GLY A 564 -14.55 -8.08 -32.27
CA GLY A 564 -13.62 -9.19 -32.35
C GLY A 564 -13.12 -9.52 -30.95
N SER A 565 -14.03 -9.75 -30.01
CA SER A 565 -13.71 -10.51 -28.81
C SER A 565 -13.51 -11.94 -29.29
N ARG A 566 -12.24 -12.34 -29.49
CA ARG A 566 -11.91 -13.76 -29.34
C ARG A 566 -12.30 -14.10 -27.91
N GLU A 567 -13.45 -14.75 -27.76
CA GLU A 567 -13.85 -15.41 -26.52
C GLU A 567 -12.72 -16.36 -26.13
N VAL A 568 -11.96 -15.96 -25.11
CA VAL A 568 -11.24 -16.92 -24.28
C VAL A 568 -12.31 -17.44 -23.30
N PRO A 569 -12.57 -18.76 -23.23
CA PRO A 569 -13.71 -19.26 -22.47
C PRO A 569 -13.43 -19.09 -20.97
N CYS A 570 -13.92 -18.01 -20.39
CA CYS A 570 -14.06 -17.86 -18.94
C CYS A 570 -15.43 -18.38 -18.52
N SER A 571 -15.41 -19.28 -17.55
CA SER A 571 -16.55 -19.92 -16.91
C SER A 571 -17.66 -18.92 -16.59
N HIS A 572 -18.87 -19.18 -17.10
CA HIS A 572 -20.05 -18.34 -16.98
C HIS A 572 -20.34 -17.85 -15.55
N VAL A 573 -20.34 -16.53 -15.35
CA VAL A 573 -21.08 -15.84 -14.29
C VAL A 573 -22.23 -15.09 -14.97
N PRO A 574 -23.51 -15.46 -14.76
CA PRO A 574 -24.60 -14.89 -15.52
C PRO A 574 -24.94 -13.48 -15.04
N ALA A 575 -25.01 -12.54 -15.98
CA ALA A 575 -25.68 -11.26 -15.82
C ALA A 575 -27.20 -11.48 -15.98
N HIS A 576 -28.00 -11.06 -15.00
CA HIS A 576 -29.44 -10.95 -15.15
C HIS A 576 -29.86 -9.49 -15.04
N SER A 577 -30.38 -8.95 -16.13
CA SER A 577 -31.51 -8.02 -16.11
C SER A 577 -32.25 -8.06 -17.47
N CYS A 578 -33.57 -8.26 -17.36
CA CYS A 578 -34.65 -8.17 -18.35
C CYS A 578 -35.07 -9.44 -19.14
N PRO A 579 -36.39 -9.77 -19.23
CA PRO A 579 -36.89 -11.11 -19.50
C PRO A 579 -37.34 -11.30 -20.95
N THR A 580 -36.94 -12.39 -21.61
CA THR A 580 -37.80 -13.14 -22.55
C THR A 580 -37.12 -14.46 -22.96
N ALA A 581 -37.80 -15.56 -22.65
CA ALA A 581 -37.76 -16.89 -23.26
C ALA A 581 -36.43 -17.41 -23.86
N GLN A 582 -35.74 -18.31 -23.13
CA GLN A 582 -35.33 -19.65 -23.59
C GLN A 582 -34.50 -20.36 -22.51
N ALA A 583 -35.15 -20.78 -21.43
CA ALA A 583 -34.63 -21.80 -20.54
C ALA A 583 -35.14 -23.16 -21.03
N ARG A 584 -34.32 -23.90 -21.80
CA ARG A 584 -34.43 -25.35 -21.93
C ARG A 584 -33.19 -25.89 -22.64
N ARG A 585 -32.61 -26.91 -22.00
CA ARG A 585 -31.59 -27.87 -22.48
C ARG A 585 -30.17 -27.55 -21.99
N TRP A 586 -29.45 -28.63 -21.66
CA TRP A 586 -28.03 -28.73 -21.28
C TRP A 586 -27.68 -28.70 -19.79
N GLY A 587 -28.38 -29.52 -19.01
CA GLY A 587 -27.77 -30.22 -17.87
C GLY A 587 -27.40 -31.64 -18.32
N ARG A 588 -26.10 -31.90 -18.53
CA ARG A 588 -25.40 -33.21 -18.41
C ARG A 588 -23.98 -33.10 -19.00
N HIS A 589 -23.01 -33.54 -18.21
CA HIS A 589 -21.58 -33.80 -18.50
C HIS A 589 -20.58 -32.67 -18.17
N CYS A 590 -20.06 -32.73 -16.94
CA CYS A 590 -18.69 -32.34 -16.63
C CYS A 590 -18.16 -33.26 -15.52
N SER A 591 -17.32 -34.21 -15.92
CA SER A 591 -16.35 -34.88 -15.06
C SER A 591 -15.04 -34.98 -15.84
N THR A 592 -14.03 -34.27 -15.34
CA THR A 592 -12.59 -34.54 -15.47
C THR A 592 -11.91 -34.39 -16.85
N THR A 593 -10.68 -33.88 -16.80
CA THR A 593 -9.57 -33.93 -17.80
C THR A 593 -9.43 -32.75 -18.77
N ALA A 594 -8.54 -31.81 -18.43
CA ALA A 594 -7.82 -30.98 -19.41
C ALA A 594 -6.56 -30.34 -18.79
N ALA A 595 -5.54 -31.16 -18.52
CA ALA A 595 -4.17 -30.70 -18.32
C ALA A 595 -3.28 -31.50 -19.30
N ALA A 596 -3.04 -30.95 -20.49
CA ALA A 596 -1.94 -31.25 -21.42
C ALA A 596 -2.29 -30.74 -22.83
N ALA A 597 -1.99 -29.47 -23.14
CA ALA A 597 -1.87 -29.01 -24.53
C ALA A 597 -1.22 -27.62 -24.62
N LEU A 598 0.02 -27.47 -24.14
CA LEU A 598 0.87 -26.32 -24.49
C LEU A 598 2.30 -26.80 -24.69
N THR A 599 2.58 -27.31 -25.88
CA THR A 599 3.90 -27.37 -26.51
C THR A 599 3.72 -27.91 -27.92
N ARG A 600 3.68 -27.02 -28.91
CA ARG A 600 4.60 -27.06 -30.07
C ARG A 600 4.23 -26.01 -31.10
N THR A 601 5.24 -25.20 -31.33
CA THR A 601 5.42 -24.17 -32.35
C THR A 601 5.39 -24.77 -33.76
N THR A 602 4.98 -23.92 -34.69
CA THR A 602 4.91 -24.08 -36.15
C THR A 602 6.17 -24.65 -36.81
N CYS A 603 5.99 -25.56 -37.78
CA CYS A 603 6.76 -25.55 -39.02
C CYS A 603 6.07 -26.35 -40.14
N THR A 604 6.13 -25.76 -41.33
CA THR A 604 5.60 -26.18 -42.63
C THR A 604 6.25 -27.46 -43.20
N ALA A 605 5.46 -28.29 -43.90
CA ALA A 605 5.69 -28.71 -45.31
C ALA A 605 5.20 -30.14 -45.64
N ARG A 606 4.51 -30.22 -46.79
CA ARG A 606 4.43 -31.29 -47.80
C ARG A 606 3.78 -32.65 -47.47
N SER A 607 2.92 -33.01 -48.41
CA SER A 607 2.14 -34.21 -48.67
C SER A 607 2.95 -35.45 -49.10
N TRP A 608 2.54 -36.67 -48.68
CA TRP A 608 2.13 -37.84 -49.49
C TRP A 608 1.91 -39.11 -48.59
N PRO A 609 1.24 -40.20 -49.06
CA PRO A 609 0.32 -41.02 -48.24
C PRO A 609 0.77 -42.47 -47.91
N SER A 610 -0.13 -43.23 -47.25
CA SER A 610 -0.14 -44.71 -46.98
C SER A 610 0.68 -45.15 -45.74
N SER A 611 0.36 -46.18 -44.95
CA SER A 611 -0.55 -47.33 -45.05
C SER A 611 -0.82 -47.92 -43.65
N THR A 612 -1.87 -48.72 -43.57
CA THR A 612 -2.35 -49.56 -42.46
C THR A 612 -1.33 -50.57 -41.89
N ARG A 613 -1.32 -50.79 -40.57
CA ARG A 613 -1.35 -52.14 -39.96
C ARG A 613 -1.69 -52.15 -38.47
N THR A 614 -2.64 -53.03 -38.16
CA THR A 614 -3.18 -53.50 -36.88
C THR A 614 -2.19 -54.32 -36.03
N ALA A 615 -2.32 -54.27 -34.70
CA ALA A 615 -2.20 -55.44 -33.81
C ALA A 615 -2.75 -55.16 -32.38
N PRO A 616 -3.15 -56.19 -31.61
CA PRO A 616 -4.11 -56.12 -30.50
C PRO A 616 -3.51 -56.36 -29.09
N SER A 617 -4.35 -56.18 -28.06
CA SER A 617 -4.16 -56.50 -26.62
C SER A 617 -3.97 -58.00 -26.34
N PRO A 618 -3.44 -58.43 -25.17
CA PRO A 618 -4.32 -58.75 -24.02
C PRO A 618 -3.73 -58.64 -22.58
N SER A 619 -4.65 -58.76 -21.61
CA SER A 619 -4.61 -59.14 -20.16
C SER A 619 -3.36 -59.85 -19.59
N SER A 620 -3.01 -59.82 -18.29
CA SER A 620 -3.79 -60.23 -17.10
C SER A 620 -3.07 -59.91 -15.75
N THR A 621 -3.84 -60.02 -14.66
CA THR A 621 -3.57 -59.91 -13.20
C THR A 621 -2.47 -60.81 -12.59
N TRP A 622 -1.86 -60.40 -11.45
CA TRP A 622 -1.68 -61.10 -10.13
C TRP A 622 -0.51 -60.48 -9.27
N PRO A 623 -0.41 -60.73 -7.94
CA PRO A 623 -0.04 -59.77 -6.88
C PRO A 623 1.31 -60.01 -6.14
N SER A 624 1.59 -59.16 -5.14
CA SER A 624 2.72 -59.17 -4.18
C SER A 624 2.73 -60.37 -3.21
N PRO A 625 3.89 -60.72 -2.58
CA PRO A 625 4.25 -60.17 -1.26
C PRO A 625 5.77 -59.92 -1.04
N GLY A 626 6.13 -59.21 0.03
CA GLY A 626 7.49 -58.72 0.29
C GLY A 626 8.38 -59.56 1.23
N SER A 627 9.66 -59.16 1.30
CA SER A 627 10.56 -59.22 2.47
C SER A 627 11.89 -58.49 2.13
N SER A 628 12.49 -57.90 3.16
CA SER A 628 13.62 -56.93 3.21
C SER A 628 15.03 -57.59 3.14
N PRO A 629 16.16 -56.88 3.43
CA PRO A 629 16.80 -55.77 2.71
C PRO A 629 18.32 -56.02 2.48
N THR A 630 18.98 -55.32 1.53
CA THR A 630 20.46 -55.16 1.55
C THR A 630 20.92 -53.86 0.88
N ARG A 631 21.94 -53.25 1.52
CA ARG A 631 22.65 -52.00 1.22
C ARG A 631 23.24 -51.94 -0.19
N SER A 632 23.31 -50.74 -0.79
CA SER A 632 24.55 -49.97 -1.00
C SER A 632 24.53 -49.06 -2.26
N THR A 633 24.78 -47.76 -2.01
CA THR A 633 25.65 -46.81 -2.75
C THR A 633 25.53 -46.50 -4.25
N CYS A 634 25.86 -45.22 -4.54
CA CYS A 634 26.19 -44.55 -5.82
C CYS A 634 25.01 -43.99 -6.63
N SER A 635 24.87 -42.65 -6.71
CA SER A 635 25.68 -41.67 -7.48
C SER A 635 24.98 -41.40 -8.82
N THR A 636 24.20 -40.33 -8.84
CA THR A 636 23.55 -39.76 -10.02
C THR A 636 24.51 -38.86 -10.78
N TYR A 637 24.61 -39.10 -12.09
CA TYR A 637 24.86 -38.07 -13.09
C TYR A 637 23.57 -37.29 -13.36
#